data_AF-A0A7V1M5W2-F1
#
_entry.id   AF-A0A7V1M5W2-F1
#
_cell.length_a   1.000
_cell.length_b   1.000
_cell.length_c   1.000
_cell.angle_alpha   90.00
_cell.angle_beta   90.00
_cell.angle_gamma   90.00
#
_symmetry.space_group_name_H-M   'P 1'
#
loop_
_entity.id
_entity.type
_entity.pdbx_description
1 polymer ?
#
loop_
_entity_poly.entity_id
_entity_poly.type
_entity_poly.pdbx_seq_one_letter_code
_entity_poly.pdbx_strand_id
1 'polypeptide(L)' 'MESVEKKLSIRMVRSTAMAKHSTEEIEGRPRTVVELEPGERVALCRCFKSSKFPFCDGTHKQYQGMGPVIVQAPGEKKQE' A
#
# COMPACT_ATOMS: atom_id res chain seq x y z
N MET A 1 21.88 -31.05 -24.09
CA MET A 1 22.16 -29.60 -24.21
C MET A 1 20.81 -28.88 -24.17
N GLU A 2 19.99 -29.07 -23.14
CA GLU A 2 20.15 -28.64 -21.74
C GLU A 2 20.11 -27.11 -21.60
N SER A 3 19.27 -26.64 -20.67
CA SER A 3 18.89 -25.24 -20.33
C SER A 3 17.57 -24.82 -21.00
N VAL A 4 16.37 -24.99 -20.42
CA VAL A 4 15.89 -24.71 -19.05
C VAL A 4 16.21 -23.30 -18.59
N GLU A 5 15.42 -22.34 -19.04
CA GLU A 5 15.35 -21.00 -18.44
C GLU A 5 13.91 -20.71 -17.98
N LYS A 6 13.58 -21.40 -16.88
CA LYS A 6 12.81 -20.91 -15.73
C LYS A 6 11.60 -20.02 -16.05
N LYS A 7 10.47 -20.71 -16.16
CA LYS A 7 9.10 -20.33 -15.77
C LYS A 7 9.09 -19.29 -14.64
N LEU A 8 9.07 -18.00 -14.98
CA LEU A 8 8.81 -16.94 -14.01
C LEU A 8 7.29 -16.82 -13.86
N SER A 9 6.73 -17.67 -13.00
CA SER A 9 5.34 -17.58 -12.54
C SER A 9 5.18 -16.37 -11.61
N ILE A 10 5.18 -15.16 -12.17
CA ILE A 10 4.66 -13.99 -11.47
C ILE A 10 3.14 -14.14 -11.47
N ARG A 11 2.61 -14.61 -10.35
CA ARG A 11 1.18 -14.52 -10.04
C ARG A 11 0.87 -13.02 -9.86
N MET A 12 0.57 -12.33 -10.97
CA MET A 12 0.04 -10.97 -10.98
C MET A 12 -1.35 -10.97 -10.32
N VAL A 13 -1.39 -10.94 -8.99
CA VAL A 13 -2.54 -10.42 -8.25
C VAL A 13 -2.25 -8.96 -7.94
N ARG A 14 -2.22 -8.13 -8.99
CA ARG A 14 -2.33 -6.68 -8.81
C ARG A 14 -3.82 -6.36 -8.79
N SER A 15 -4.43 -6.54 -7.63
CA SER A 15 -5.74 -5.95 -7.36
C SER A 15 -5.60 -4.44 -7.59
N THR A 16 -6.29 -3.93 -8.61
CA THR A 16 -6.21 -2.53 -9.06
C THR A 16 -7.03 -1.59 -8.18
N ALA A 17 -7.73 -2.10 -7.17
CA ALA A 17 -8.43 -1.28 -6.20
C ALA A 17 -7.45 -0.84 -5.11
N MET A 18 -7.27 0.48 -4.95
CA MET A 18 -6.63 1.00 -3.75
C MET A 18 -7.60 0.85 -2.57
N ALA A 19 -7.06 0.62 -1.37
CA ALA A 19 -7.86 0.57 -0.15
C ALA A 19 -8.76 1.81 -0.01
N LYS A 20 -9.97 1.61 0.53
CA LYS A 20 -10.90 2.73 0.80
C LYS A 20 -10.29 3.62 1.86
N HIS A 21 -10.47 4.94 1.72
CA HIS A 21 -10.08 5.88 2.75
C HIS A 21 -11.01 7.09 2.79
N SER A 22 -11.12 7.69 3.96
CA SER A 22 -11.82 8.95 4.20
C SER A 22 -10.95 9.86 5.05
N THR A 23 -11.06 11.18 4.83
CA THR A 23 -10.38 12.19 5.66
C THR A 23 -11.43 13.10 6.25
N GLU A 24 -11.41 13.25 7.56
CA GLU A 24 -12.33 14.08 8.32
C GLU A 24 -11.55 15.03 9.22
N GLU A 25 -12.08 16.23 9.50
CA GLU A 25 -11.47 17.15 10.45
C GLU A 25 -12.09 16.98 11.84
N ILE A 26 -11.26 16.65 12.82
CA ILE A 26 -11.67 16.52 14.22
C ILE A 26 -10.89 17.57 15.02
N GLU A 27 -11.59 18.55 15.59
CA GLU A 27 -10.99 19.64 16.39
C GLU A 27 -9.87 20.41 15.64
N GLY A 28 -10.08 20.66 14.34
CA GLY A 28 -9.11 21.37 13.49
C GLY A 28 -7.90 20.55 13.10
N ARG A 29 -7.94 19.22 13.25
CA ARG A 29 -6.87 18.30 12.84
C ARG A 29 -7.42 17.29 11.83
N PRO A 30 -6.81 17.18 10.64
CA PRO A 30 -7.24 16.17 9.67
C PRO A 30 -6.88 14.77 10.18
N ARG A 31 -7.87 13.89 10.18
CA ARG A 31 -7.75 12.47 10.50
C ARG A 31 -8.14 11.68 9.27
N THR A 32 -7.20 10.91 8.73
CA THR A 32 -7.46 9.99 7.62
C THR A 32 -7.60 8.57 8.16
N VAL A 33 -8.70 7.90 7.79
CA VAL A 33 -8.94 6.48 8.06
C VAL A 33 -8.73 5.72 6.77
N VAL A 34 -7.96 4.63 6.84
CA VAL A 34 -7.74 3.70 5.71
C VAL A 34 -8.30 2.35 6.13
N GLU A 35 -9.29 1.86 5.40
CA GLU A 35 -9.94 0.57 5.64
C GLU A 35 -9.24 -0.50 4.80
N LEU A 36 -8.79 -1.56 5.45
CA LEU A 36 -8.10 -2.69 4.80
C LEU A 36 -8.90 -3.97 4.98
N GLU A 37 -9.09 -4.69 3.88
CA GLU A 37 -9.58 -6.07 3.89
C GLU A 37 -8.47 -7.03 4.37
N PRO A 38 -8.81 -8.20 4.92
CA PRO A 38 -7.83 -9.19 5.37
C PRO A 38 -6.81 -9.55 4.28
N GLY A 39 -5.53 -9.51 4.64
CA GLY A 39 -4.42 -9.79 3.74
C GLY A 39 -4.06 -8.65 2.78
N GLU A 40 -4.77 -7.51 2.80
CA GLU A 40 -4.39 -6.34 2.03
C GLU A 40 -3.07 -5.73 2.51
N ARG A 41 -2.38 -5.08 1.56
CA ARG A 41 -1.11 -4.41 1.80
C ARG A 41 -1.12 -3.06 1.09
N VAL A 42 -0.85 -2.00 1.84
CA VAL A 42 -0.80 -0.63 1.32
C VAL A 42 0.51 0.05 1.67
N ALA A 43 0.88 1.05 0.87
CA ALA A 43 1.99 1.94 1.13
C ALA A 43 1.45 3.34 1.44
N LEU A 44 1.59 3.79 2.69
CA LEU A 44 1.16 5.11 3.13
C LEU A 44 2.27 6.14 2.92
N CYS A 45 1.87 7.33 2.46
CA CYS A 45 2.76 8.45 2.24
C CYS A 45 3.30 8.98 3.57
N ARG A 46 4.61 9.26 3.63
CA ARG A 46 5.26 9.99 4.73
C ARG A 46 5.95 11.28 4.31
N CYS A 47 6.06 11.53 3.00
CA CYS A 47 6.69 12.75 2.51
C CYS A 47 5.70 13.92 2.38
N PHE A 48 4.38 13.69 2.53
CA PHE A 48 3.31 14.69 2.39
C PHE A 48 3.27 15.40 1.01
N LYS A 49 3.85 14.79 -0.03
CA LYS A 49 3.90 15.34 -1.40
C LYS A 49 3.14 14.49 -2.43
N SER A 50 2.52 13.39 -2.00
CA SER A 50 1.79 12.50 -2.90
C SER A 50 0.54 13.17 -3.45
N SER A 51 0.29 13.05 -4.76
CA SER A 51 -0.98 13.44 -5.37
C SER A 51 -2.11 12.45 -5.09
N LYS A 52 -1.79 11.29 -4.51
CA LYS A 52 -2.75 10.24 -4.11
C LYS A 52 -2.80 10.08 -2.59
N PHE A 53 -2.58 11.17 -1.84
CA PHE A 53 -2.61 11.13 -0.38
C PHE A 53 -3.94 10.54 0.12
N PRO A 54 -3.93 9.57 1.05
CA PRO A 54 -2.85 9.17 1.97
C PRO A 54 -1.85 8.14 1.42
N PHE A 55 -2.05 7.64 0.21
CA PHE A 55 -1.19 6.60 -0.37
C PHE A 55 0.07 7.18 -0.98
N CYS A 56 1.11 6.35 -1.02
CA CYS A 56 2.35 6.67 -1.70
C CYS A 56 2.22 6.47 -3.21
N ASP A 57 2.53 7.51 -3.98
CA ASP A 57 2.56 7.52 -5.44
C ASP A 57 3.98 7.45 -6.04
N GLY A 58 5.00 7.45 -5.18
CA GLY A 58 6.42 7.44 -5.59
C GLY A 58 7.11 8.80 -5.54
N THR A 59 6.38 9.89 -5.31
CA THR A 59 6.93 11.27 -5.23
C THR A 59 8.00 11.42 -4.15
N HIS A 60 7.97 10.58 -3.10
CA HIS A 60 9.00 10.56 -2.05
C HIS A 60 10.43 10.38 -2.58
N LYS A 61 10.63 9.77 -3.75
CA LYS A 61 11.97 9.52 -4.33
C LYS A 61 12.74 10.81 -4.65
N GLN A 62 12.05 11.94 -4.77
CA GLN A 62 12.67 13.25 -4.98
C GLN A 62 13.29 13.83 -3.69
N TYR A 63 13.02 13.23 -2.53
CA TYR A 63 13.43 13.72 -1.22
C TYR A 63 14.31 12.68 -0.51
N GLN A 64 15.52 13.08 -0.09
CA GLN A 64 16.48 12.16 0.51
C GLN A 64 15.98 11.63 1.87
N GLY A 65 16.20 10.33 2.11
CA GLY A 65 15.80 9.68 3.37
C GLY A 65 14.30 9.46 3.54
N MET A 66 13.48 9.80 2.53
CA MET A 66 12.03 9.61 2.58
C MET A 66 11.62 8.27 1.98
N GLY A 67 10.67 7.61 2.63
CA GLY A 67 10.06 6.38 2.15
C GLY A 67 8.68 6.16 2.76
N PRO A 68 7.79 5.40 2.09
CA PRO A 68 6.47 5.13 2.62
C PRO A 68 6.53 4.25 3.87
N VAL A 69 5.42 4.19 4.61
CA VAL A 69 5.17 3.12 5.58
C VAL A 69 4.40 2.03 4.86
N ILE A 70 4.83 0.79 5.01
CA ILE A 70 4.08 -0.36 4.52
C ILE A 70 3.19 -0.85 5.67
N VAL A 71 1.89 -0.87 5.43
CA VAL A 71 0.89 -1.42 6.35
C VAL A 71 0.32 -2.68 5.72
N GLN A 72 0.24 -3.75 6.49
CA GLN A 72 -0.30 -5.03 6.05
C GLN A 72 -1.38 -5.47 7.03
N ALA A 73 -2.57 -5.72 6.51
CA ALA A 73 -3.64 -6.34 7.27
C ALA A 73 -3.30 -7.82 7.48
N PRO A 74 -3.56 -8.37 8.68
CA PRO A 74 -3.45 -9.81 8.88
C PRO A 74 -4.39 -10.55 7.90
N GLY A 75 -3.95 -11.68 7.37
CA GLY A 75 -4.80 -12.54 6.55
C GLY A 75 -5.92 -13.18 7.37
N GLU A 76 -6.96 -13.68 6.70
CA GLU A 76 -8.00 -14.48 7.35
C GLU A 76 -7.36 -15.70 8.03
N LYS A 77 -7.64 -15.87 9.33
CA LYS A 77 -7.34 -17.13 10.00
C LYS A 77 -8.42 -18.13 9.55
N LYS A 78 -8.06 -19.10 8.71
CA LYS A 78 -8.92 -20.28 8.53
C LYS A 78 -9.00 -20.97 9.89
N GLN A 79 -10.19 -21.00 10.47
CA GLN A 79 -10.47 -21.82 11.64
C GLN A 79 -10.45 -23.28 11.16
N GLU A 80 -9.63 -24.10 11.80
CA GLU A 80 -9.59 -25.56 11.63
C GLU A 80 -10.55 -26.21 12.63
#